data_AF-A0A5A8F7T6-F1
#
_entry.id   AF-A0A5A8F7T6-F1
#
_cell.length_a   1.000
_cell.length_b   1.000
_cell.length_c   1.000
_cell.angle_alpha   90.00
_cell.angle_beta   90.00
_cell.angle_gamma   90.00
#
_symmetry.space_group_name_H-M   'P 1'
#
loop_
_entity.id
_entity.type
_entity.pdbx_description
1 polymer ?
#
loop_
_entity_poly.entity_id
_entity_poly.type
_entity_poly.pdbx_seq_one_letter_code
_entity_poly.pdbx_strand_id
1 'polypeptide(L)'
;MGFFSFIIKSYILVLILRNVMTRQELYLNPLGKIVASLTEPIFGTVLKSIPHEKSKKYTVFLIAILTVMLGLIYWTFSGQTFLGSIVGAVDDVLRFLMVFYVVSIILGSLLNTVYQTSIYTTFFYRIGLFWVKLARSIINIPGNGITVVAVILVFIVYVIVDSVFQVIFSISFYGNLNLIGAILFSVKYGLFALIDLLGTLTWLIIIRALISWVSPDPYNPLVQLIVALTEPVMGPFRRLIPTIGIIDISPIIAIFIIEFLRVFLKRFIGLLF
;
A
#
# COMPACT_ATOMS: atom_id res chain seq x y z
N MET A 1 -0.82 -7.72 19.21
CA MET A 1 -1.72 -7.67 18.03
C MET A 1 -1.06 -6.99 16.82
N GLY A 2 -0.59 -5.74 16.92
CA GLY A 2 -0.06 -4.97 15.77
C GLY A 2 1.14 -5.60 15.05
N PHE A 3 2.12 -6.12 15.79
CA PHE A 3 3.31 -6.75 15.20
C PHE A 3 2.99 -7.99 14.34
N PHE A 4 2.12 -8.89 14.83
CA PHE A 4 1.71 -10.09 14.08
C PHE A 4 0.89 -9.72 12.83
N SER A 5 -0.03 -8.76 12.95
CA SER A 5 -0.77 -8.22 11.80
C SER A 5 0.17 -7.64 10.75
N PHE A 6 1.19 -6.88 11.18
CA PHE A 6 2.21 -6.34 10.30
C PHE A 6 2.96 -7.46 9.57
N ILE A 7 3.47 -8.48 10.27
CA ILE A 7 4.19 -9.60 9.65
C ILE A 7 3.33 -10.29 8.57
N ILE A 8 2.07 -10.60 8.89
CA ILE A 8 1.19 -11.28 7.94
C ILE A 8 0.90 -10.39 6.73
N LYS A 9 0.61 -9.10 6.92
CA LYS A 9 0.39 -8.15 5.82
C LYS A 9 1.64 -7.97 4.97
N SER A 10 2.82 -7.90 5.57
CA SER A 10 4.10 -7.89 4.86
C SER A 10 4.31 -9.18 4.07
N TYR A 11 3.91 -10.33 4.58
CA TYR A 11 4.03 -11.59 3.85
C TYR A 11 3.02 -11.68 2.69
N ILE A 12 1.77 -11.24 2.91
CA ILE A 12 0.75 -11.10 1.84
C ILE A 12 1.30 -10.19 0.73
N LEU A 13 1.91 -9.05 1.08
CA LEU A 13 2.57 -8.16 0.13
C LEU A 13 3.62 -8.89 -0.70
N VAL A 14 4.52 -9.63 -0.05
CA VAL A 14 5.57 -10.39 -0.73
C VAL A 14 4.98 -11.42 -1.70
N LEU A 15 3.89 -12.10 -1.33
CA LEU A 15 3.20 -13.04 -2.21
C LEU A 15 2.56 -12.34 -3.42
N ILE A 16 1.94 -11.17 -3.22
CA ILE A 16 1.39 -10.35 -4.29
C ILE A 16 2.51 -9.90 -5.23
N LEU A 17 3.63 -9.40 -4.68
CA LEU A 17 4.80 -8.98 -5.44
C LEU A 17 5.32 -10.12 -6.31
N ARG A 18 5.44 -11.34 -5.74
CA ARG A 18 5.84 -12.52 -6.51
C ARG A 18 4.89 -12.83 -7.67
N ASN A 19 3.58 -12.71 -7.45
CA ASN A 19 2.59 -12.98 -8.50
C ASN A 19 2.69 -11.99 -9.68
N VAL A 20 3.09 -10.75 -9.40
CA VAL A 20 3.23 -9.70 -10.41
C VAL A 20 4.61 -9.68 -11.07
N MET A 21 5.65 -10.18 -10.40
CA MET A 21 7.00 -10.26 -10.96
C MET A 21 7.12 -11.33 -12.05
N THR A 22 7.86 -10.99 -13.10
CA THR A 22 8.27 -12.00 -14.10
C THR A 22 9.39 -12.87 -13.52
N ARG A 23 9.62 -14.06 -14.12
CA ARG A 23 10.73 -14.94 -13.70
C ARG A 23 12.08 -14.21 -13.74
N GLN A 24 12.33 -13.45 -14.80
CA GLN A 24 13.59 -12.72 -14.95
C GLN A 24 13.78 -11.69 -13.82
N GLU A 25 12.75 -10.91 -13.51
CA GLU A 25 12.81 -9.93 -12.42
C GLU A 25 12.95 -10.58 -11.05
N LEU A 26 12.28 -11.70 -10.81
CA LEU A 26 12.32 -12.40 -9.53
C LEU A 26 13.73 -12.91 -9.21
N TYR A 27 14.49 -13.35 -10.21
CA TYR A 27 15.82 -13.95 -9.98
C TYR A 27 17.00 -13.00 -10.22
N LEU A 28 16.83 -11.98 -11.07
CA LEU A 28 17.91 -11.07 -11.45
C LEU A 28 17.91 -9.77 -10.64
N ASN A 29 16.74 -9.28 -10.20
CA ASN A 29 16.65 -7.99 -9.52
C ASN A 29 16.92 -8.11 -8.01
N PRO A 30 17.51 -7.10 -7.35
CA PRO A 30 17.71 -7.11 -5.90
C PRO A 30 16.39 -7.30 -5.11
N LEU A 31 15.32 -6.58 -5.47
CA LEU A 31 14.00 -6.76 -4.85
C LEU A 31 13.42 -8.15 -5.14
N GLY A 32 13.60 -8.62 -6.37
CA GLY A 32 13.18 -9.95 -6.79
C GLY A 32 13.83 -11.03 -5.93
N LYS A 33 15.15 -10.95 -5.72
CA LYS A 33 15.90 -11.90 -4.88
C LYS A 33 15.39 -11.92 -3.45
N ILE A 34 15.03 -10.77 -2.87
CA ILE A 34 14.40 -10.70 -1.54
C ILE A 34 13.05 -11.41 -1.57
N VAL A 35 12.17 -11.08 -2.53
CA VAL A 35 10.86 -11.72 -2.67
C VAL A 35 11.00 -13.23 -2.90
N ALA A 36 11.95 -13.67 -3.72
CA ALA A 36 12.27 -15.07 -3.95
C ALA A 36 12.70 -15.73 -2.64
N SER A 37 13.69 -15.18 -1.94
CA SER A 37 14.20 -15.72 -0.68
C SER A 37 13.13 -15.88 0.40
N LEU A 38 12.17 -14.96 0.47
CA LEU A 38 11.08 -14.99 1.45
C LEU A 38 9.96 -15.97 1.08
N THR A 39 9.85 -16.35 -0.18
CA THR A 39 8.76 -17.22 -0.68
C THR A 39 9.23 -18.60 -1.12
N GLU A 40 10.51 -18.79 -1.41
CA GLU A 40 11.10 -20.07 -1.78
C GLU A 40 11.09 -21.12 -0.67
N PRO A 41 11.17 -20.81 0.63
CA PRO A 41 10.99 -21.84 1.66
C PRO A 41 9.62 -22.53 1.57
N ILE A 42 8.56 -21.76 1.27
CA ILE A 42 7.19 -22.28 1.13
C ILE A 42 6.99 -22.94 -0.23
N PHE A 43 7.41 -22.26 -1.31
CA PHE A 43 7.16 -22.75 -2.67
C PHE A 43 8.22 -23.76 -3.15
N GLY A 44 9.46 -23.69 -2.70
CA GLY A 44 10.54 -24.59 -3.11
C GLY A 44 10.36 -26.01 -2.56
N THR A 45 9.77 -26.13 -1.38
CA THR A 45 9.45 -27.43 -0.75
C THR A 45 8.19 -28.06 -1.36
N VAL A 46 7.18 -27.24 -1.68
CA VAL A 46 5.86 -27.71 -2.15
C VAL A 46 5.69 -27.68 -3.69
N LEU A 47 6.39 -26.81 -4.42
CA LEU A 47 6.24 -26.57 -5.87
C LEU A 47 7.45 -26.96 -6.74
N LYS A 48 8.43 -27.72 -6.24
CA LYS A 48 9.58 -28.19 -7.06
C LYS A 48 9.16 -28.94 -8.35
N SER A 49 7.94 -29.49 -8.37
CA SER A 49 7.36 -30.25 -9.49
C SER A 49 6.23 -29.52 -10.24
N ILE A 50 5.89 -28.28 -9.86
CA ILE A 50 4.69 -27.59 -10.39
C ILE A 50 5.07 -26.52 -11.44
N PRO A 51 4.47 -26.55 -12.65
CA PRO A 51 4.67 -25.50 -13.66
C PRO A 51 4.36 -24.10 -13.12
N HIS A 52 5.12 -23.08 -13.55
CA HIS A 52 4.98 -21.70 -13.04
C HIS A 52 3.58 -21.10 -13.21
N GLU A 53 2.83 -21.58 -14.20
CA GLU A 53 1.46 -21.13 -14.43
C GLU A 53 0.51 -21.60 -13.33
N LYS A 54 0.66 -22.85 -12.86
CA LYS A 54 -0.08 -23.39 -11.71
C LYS A 54 0.33 -22.71 -10.40
N SER A 55 1.57 -22.23 -10.29
CA SER A 55 2.09 -21.47 -9.13
C SER A 55 1.21 -20.25 -8.76
N LYS A 56 0.65 -19.55 -9.76
CA LYS A 56 -0.21 -18.38 -9.52
C LYS A 56 -1.48 -18.72 -8.71
N LYS A 57 -2.10 -19.87 -8.97
CA LYS A 57 -3.29 -20.33 -8.23
C LYS A 57 -2.96 -20.61 -6.75
N TYR A 58 -1.78 -21.18 -6.49
CA TYR A 58 -1.30 -21.42 -5.13
C TYR A 58 -1.03 -20.12 -4.36
N THR A 59 -0.55 -19.07 -5.03
CA THR A 59 -0.35 -17.76 -4.38
C THR A 59 -1.66 -17.18 -3.86
N VAL A 60 -2.74 -17.24 -4.65
CA VAL A 60 -4.07 -16.76 -4.22
C VAL A 60 -4.58 -17.58 -3.03
N PHE A 61 -4.39 -18.90 -3.07
CA PHE A 61 -4.75 -19.80 -1.97
C PHE A 61 -3.97 -19.49 -0.69
N LEU A 62 -2.66 -19.24 -0.79
CA LEU A 62 -1.83 -18.85 0.36
C LEU A 62 -2.25 -17.50 0.95
N ILE A 63 -2.61 -16.52 0.11
CA ILE A 63 -3.16 -15.25 0.58
C ILE A 63 -4.45 -15.50 1.36
N ALA A 64 -5.35 -16.34 0.86
CA ALA A 64 -6.58 -16.68 1.59
C ALA A 64 -6.30 -17.34 2.95
N ILE A 65 -5.36 -18.28 3.01
CA ILE A 65 -4.91 -18.90 4.28
C ILE A 65 -4.38 -17.84 5.24
N LEU A 66 -3.52 -16.93 4.76
CA LEU A 66 -2.94 -15.87 5.59
C LEU A 66 -4.00 -14.90 6.10
N THR A 67 -5.02 -14.59 5.30
CA THR A 67 -6.15 -13.78 5.74
C THR A 67 -6.94 -14.49 6.84
N VAL A 68 -7.16 -15.81 6.72
CA VAL A 68 -7.80 -16.61 7.78
C VAL A 68 -6.94 -16.62 9.04
N MET A 69 -5.63 -16.83 8.91
CA MET A 69 -4.69 -16.76 10.05
C MET A 69 -4.70 -15.39 10.72
N LEU A 70 -4.80 -14.30 9.94
CA LEU A 70 -4.94 -12.95 10.47
C LEU A 70 -6.24 -12.81 11.28
N GLY A 71 -7.35 -13.35 10.77
CA GLY A 71 -8.62 -13.36 11.48
C GLY A 71 -8.59 -14.19 12.76
N LEU A 72 -7.85 -15.31 12.79
CA LEU A 72 -7.60 -16.07 14.02
C LEU A 72 -6.84 -15.25 15.07
N ILE A 73 -5.81 -14.49 14.65
CA ILE A 73 -5.09 -13.58 15.54
C ILE A 73 -6.03 -12.50 16.06
N TYR A 74 -6.88 -11.94 15.21
CA TYR A 74 -7.85 -10.94 15.63
C TYR A 74 -8.80 -11.52 16.66
N TRP A 75 -9.29 -12.72 16.44
CA TRP A 75 -10.17 -13.40 17.39
C TRP A 75 -9.49 -13.60 18.75
N THR A 76 -8.26 -14.10 18.77
CA THR A 76 -7.50 -14.37 20.00
C THR A 76 -7.22 -13.11 20.82
N PHE A 77 -6.95 -11.97 20.18
CA PHE A 77 -6.48 -10.77 20.88
C PHE A 77 -7.50 -9.63 21.00
N SER A 78 -8.59 -9.65 20.23
CA SER A 78 -9.58 -8.55 20.22
C SER A 78 -10.82 -8.79 21.09
N GLY A 79 -11.07 -10.04 21.49
CA GLY A 79 -12.30 -10.42 22.21
C GLY A 79 -13.57 -10.36 21.35
N GLN A 80 -13.44 -10.16 20.04
CA GLN A 80 -14.57 -10.18 19.11
C GLN A 80 -15.06 -11.61 18.84
N THR A 81 -16.20 -11.75 18.16
CA THR A 81 -16.65 -13.05 17.66
C THR A 81 -15.68 -13.56 16.60
N PHE A 82 -15.61 -14.89 16.45
CA PHE A 82 -14.78 -15.53 15.43
C PHE A 82 -15.09 -14.98 14.02
N LEU A 83 -16.37 -14.94 13.65
CA LEU A 83 -16.80 -14.43 12.34
C LEU A 83 -16.48 -12.95 12.17
N GLY A 84 -16.72 -12.11 13.19
CA GLY A 84 -16.35 -10.69 13.14
C GLY A 84 -14.85 -10.48 12.94
N SER A 85 -14.03 -11.36 13.52
CA SER A 85 -12.58 -11.30 13.38
C SER A 85 -12.10 -11.71 11.98
N ILE A 86 -12.72 -12.73 11.36
CA ILE A 86 -12.46 -13.10 9.96
C ILE A 86 -12.85 -11.95 9.02
N VAL A 87 -14.02 -11.36 9.23
CA VAL A 87 -14.51 -10.22 8.44
C VAL A 87 -13.56 -9.03 8.56
N GLY A 88 -13.18 -8.66 9.78
CA GLY A 88 -12.22 -7.60 10.01
C GLY A 88 -10.84 -7.86 9.37
N ALA A 89 -10.41 -9.13 9.28
CA ALA A 89 -9.18 -9.49 8.57
C ALA A 89 -9.31 -9.34 7.05
N VAL A 90 -10.45 -9.71 6.47
CA VAL A 90 -10.74 -9.50 5.03
C VAL A 90 -10.76 -8.00 4.71
N ASP A 91 -11.47 -7.20 5.50
CA ASP A 91 -11.53 -5.75 5.32
C ASP A 91 -10.15 -5.09 5.39
N ASP A 92 -9.32 -5.55 6.32
CA ASP A 92 -7.95 -5.10 6.46
C ASP A 92 -7.08 -5.43 5.25
N VAL A 93 -7.25 -6.62 4.66
CA VAL A 93 -6.54 -7.03 3.45
C VAL A 93 -7.04 -6.24 2.24
N LEU A 94 -8.34 -6.00 2.11
CA LEU A 94 -8.91 -5.17 1.04
C LEU A 94 -8.39 -3.73 1.11
N ARG A 95 -8.37 -3.12 2.31
CA ARG A 95 -7.76 -1.80 2.53
C ARG A 95 -6.29 -1.78 2.19
N PHE A 96 -5.54 -2.80 2.64
CA PHE A 96 -4.12 -2.92 2.35
C PHE A 96 -3.85 -2.98 0.84
N LEU A 97 -4.63 -3.77 0.09
CA LEU A 97 -4.54 -3.88 -1.36
C LEU A 97 -4.84 -2.54 -2.04
N MET A 98 -5.92 -1.87 -1.63
CA MET A 98 -6.29 -0.54 -2.15
C MET A 98 -5.11 0.43 -1.99
N VAL A 99 -4.57 0.55 -0.77
CA VAL A 99 -3.44 1.42 -0.48
C VAL A 99 -2.21 1.05 -1.30
N PHE A 100 -1.90 -0.25 -1.42
CA PHE A 100 -0.78 -0.73 -2.22
C PHE A 100 -0.89 -0.34 -3.70
N TYR A 101 -2.07 -0.48 -4.31
CA TYR A 101 -2.30 -0.07 -5.69
C TYR A 101 -2.22 1.46 -5.85
N VAL A 102 -2.78 2.23 -4.92
CA VAL A 102 -2.69 3.69 -4.92
C VAL A 102 -1.23 4.14 -4.86
N VAL A 103 -0.44 3.59 -3.94
CA VAL A 103 0.99 3.87 -3.85
C VAL A 103 1.70 3.49 -5.14
N SER A 104 1.42 2.31 -5.71
CA SER A 104 2.04 1.87 -6.95
C SER A 104 1.76 2.80 -8.13
N ILE A 105 0.53 3.32 -8.24
CA ILE A 105 0.14 4.30 -9.29
C ILE A 105 0.87 5.62 -9.09
N ILE A 106 0.88 6.14 -7.86
CA ILE A 106 1.54 7.40 -7.52
C ILE A 106 3.04 7.29 -7.81
N LEU A 107 3.70 6.24 -7.32
CA LEU A 107 5.13 6.02 -7.56
C LEU A 107 5.44 5.78 -9.03
N GLY A 108 4.62 4.99 -9.72
CA GLY A 108 4.76 4.74 -11.15
C GLY A 108 4.70 6.03 -11.97
N SER A 109 3.89 7.00 -11.58
CA SER A 109 3.83 8.29 -12.28
C SER A 109 4.90 9.28 -11.85
N LEU A 110 5.17 9.41 -10.55
CA LEU A 110 6.13 10.39 -10.03
C LEU A 110 7.55 10.03 -10.45
N LEU A 111 7.89 8.74 -10.39
CA LEU A 111 9.26 8.28 -10.62
C LEU A 111 9.60 8.16 -12.11
N ASN A 112 8.61 8.00 -13.00
CA ASN A 112 8.85 7.99 -14.44
C ASN A 112 9.33 9.36 -14.96
N THR A 113 8.95 10.45 -14.30
CA THR A 113 9.40 11.81 -14.67
C THR A 113 10.81 12.12 -14.17
N VAL A 114 11.24 11.53 -13.05
CA VAL A 114 12.50 11.90 -12.36
C VAL A 114 13.61 10.84 -12.53
N TYR A 115 13.26 9.55 -12.61
CA TYR A 115 14.20 8.43 -12.62
C TYR A 115 13.85 7.44 -13.74
N GLN A 116 14.19 7.79 -14.98
CA GLN A 116 13.94 6.98 -16.19
C GLN A 116 14.63 5.59 -16.18
N THR A 117 15.50 5.28 -15.21
CA THR A 117 16.40 4.10 -15.26
C THR A 117 16.39 3.20 -14.03
N SER A 118 15.61 3.50 -12.99
CA SER A 118 15.61 2.66 -11.78
C SER A 118 14.66 1.46 -11.92
N ILE A 119 15.17 0.25 -11.77
CA ILE A 119 14.44 -1.03 -11.91
C ILE A 119 13.15 -1.06 -11.05
N TYR A 120 13.14 -0.36 -9.92
CA TYR A 120 12.00 -0.26 -9.01
C TYR A 120 10.83 0.53 -9.60
N THR A 121 11.10 1.56 -10.42
CA THR A 121 10.08 2.48 -10.95
C THR A 121 9.26 1.80 -12.04
N THR A 122 9.92 1.07 -12.94
CA THR A 122 9.29 0.24 -13.98
C THR A 122 8.38 -0.82 -13.37
N PHE A 123 8.77 -1.38 -12.23
CA PHE A 123 7.99 -2.39 -11.53
C PHE A 123 6.68 -1.83 -10.96
N PHE A 124 6.74 -0.76 -10.14
CA PHE A 124 5.54 -0.12 -9.59
C PHE A 124 4.63 0.45 -10.68
N TYR A 125 5.23 1.01 -11.74
CA TYR A 125 4.50 1.46 -12.93
C TYR A 125 3.68 0.33 -13.54
N ARG A 126 4.25 -0.88 -13.71
CA ARG A 126 3.51 -2.01 -14.28
C ARG A 126 2.34 -2.47 -13.41
N ILE A 127 2.49 -2.45 -12.08
CA ILE A 127 1.39 -2.76 -11.15
C ILE A 127 0.24 -1.77 -11.32
N GLY A 128 0.56 -0.48 -11.38
CA GLY A 128 -0.43 0.58 -11.59
C GLY A 128 -0.98 0.66 -13.02
N LEU A 129 -0.27 0.11 -14.00
CA LEU A 129 -0.55 0.29 -15.43
C LEU A 129 -1.95 -0.19 -15.82
N PHE A 130 -2.42 -1.30 -15.23
CA PHE A 130 -3.78 -1.78 -15.48
C PHE A 130 -4.80 -0.69 -15.17
N TRP A 131 -4.70 -0.08 -13.99
CA TRP A 131 -5.60 0.98 -13.54
C TRP A 131 -5.47 2.26 -14.36
N VAL A 132 -4.25 2.63 -14.76
CA VAL A 132 -4.02 3.80 -15.62
C VAL A 132 -4.60 3.60 -17.02
N LYS A 133 -4.45 2.40 -17.61
CA LYS A 133 -5.04 2.06 -18.91
C LYS A 133 -6.57 2.05 -18.83
N LEU A 134 -7.11 1.48 -17.77
CA LEU A 134 -8.56 1.45 -17.53
C LEU A 134 -9.11 2.87 -17.35
N ALA A 135 -8.46 3.71 -16.55
CA ALA A 135 -8.81 5.12 -16.40
C ALA A 135 -8.79 5.87 -17.74
N ARG A 136 -7.78 5.62 -18.59
CA ARG A 136 -7.67 6.26 -19.91
C ARG A 136 -8.74 5.79 -20.89
N SER A 137 -9.22 4.55 -20.73
CA SER A 137 -10.34 4.04 -21.51
C SER A 137 -11.67 4.70 -21.14
N ILE A 138 -11.79 5.24 -19.93
CA ILE A 138 -13.02 5.89 -19.44
C ILE A 138 -12.96 7.40 -19.67
N ILE A 139 -11.81 8.03 -19.38
CA ILE A 139 -11.62 9.48 -19.49
C ILE A 139 -10.35 9.78 -20.27
N ASN A 140 -10.47 10.55 -21.35
CA ASN A 140 -9.35 10.95 -22.18
C ASN A 140 -8.67 12.22 -21.64
N ILE A 141 -7.90 12.09 -20.54
CA ILE A 141 -7.07 13.18 -20.00
C ILE A 141 -5.62 12.97 -20.41
N PRO A 142 -4.97 13.96 -21.06
CA PRO A 142 -3.55 13.90 -21.38
C PRO A 142 -2.66 14.10 -20.15
N GLY A 143 -1.44 13.55 -20.19
CA GLY A 143 -0.40 13.78 -19.19
C GLY A 143 -0.65 13.13 -17.83
N ASN A 144 -0.10 13.75 -16.77
CA ASN A 144 -0.08 13.18 -15.42
C ASN A 144 -1.42 13.26 -14.68
N GLY A 145 -2.40 14.03 -15.18
CA GLY A 145 -3.74 14.13 -14.57
C GLY A 145 -4.48 12.78 -14.53
N ILE A 146 -4.12 11.84 -15.40
CA ILE A 146 -4.68 10.49 -15.43
C ILE A 146 -4.42 9.69 -14.13
N THR A 147 -3.38 10.06 -13.37
CA THR A 147 -3.04 9.41 -12.10
C THR A 147 -4.13 9.56 -11.06
N VAL A 148 -4.67 10.79 -10.94
CA VAL A 148 -5.74 11.11 -10.00
C VAL A 148 -6.97 10.28 -10.35
N VAL A 149 -7.31 10.19 -11.64
CA VAL A 149 -8.42 9.35 -12.11
C VAL A 149 -8.20 7.89 -11.78
N ALA A 150 -6.99 7.36 -12.00
CA ALA A 150 -6.67 5.97 -11.68
C ALA A 150 -6.74 5.69 -10.18
N VAL A 151 -6.29 6.61 -9.32
CA VAL A 151 -6.40 6.50 -7.86
C VAL A 151 -7.86 6.52 -7.41
N ILE A 152 -8.68 7.44 -7.95
CA ILE A 152 -10.11 7.51 -7.67
C ILE A 152 -10.79 6.22 -8.10
N LEU A 153 -10.43 5.67 -9.26
CA LEU A 153 -11.00 4.44 -9.77
C LEU A 153 -10.67 3.25 -8.87
N VAL A 154 -9.41 3.12 -8.41
CA VAL A 154 -9.02 2.10 -7.42
C VAL A 154 -9.83 2.23 -6.14
N PHE A 155 -10.02 3.48 -5.66
CA PHE A 155 -10.81 3.74 -4.46
C PHE A 155 -12.29 3.35 -4.64
N ILE A 156 -12.90 3.69 -5.78
CA ILE A 156 -14.29 3.31 -6.10
C ILE A 156 -14.43 1.79 -6.13
N VAL A 157 -13.52 1.09 -6.80
CA VAL A 157 -13.56 -0.38 -6.86
C VAL A 157 -13.42 -0.98 -5.46
N TYR A 158 -12.51 -0.46 -4.63
CA TYR A 158 -12.41 -0.86 -3.24
C TYR A 158 -13.73 -0.69 -2.50
N VAL A 159 -14.35 0.50 -2.57
CA VAL A 159 -15.63 0.78 -1.89
C VAL A 159 -16.74 -0.17 -2.35
N ILE A 160 -16.83 -0.46 -3.65
CA ILE A 160 -17.83 -1.39 -4.17
C ILE A 160 -17.60 -2.80 -3.62
N VAL A 161 -16.37 -3.30 -3.70
CA VAL A 161 -16.04 -4.67 -3.26
C VAL A 161 -16.23 -4.82 -1.75
N ASP A 162 -15.73 -3.86 -0.97
CA ASP A 162 -15.83 -3.85 0.49
C ASP A 162 -17.30 -3.71 0.94
N SER A 163 -18.09 -2.83 0.33
CA SER A 163 -19.50 -2.65 0.69
C SER A 163 -20.35 -3.89 0.37
N VAL A 164 -20.11 -4.58 -0.75
CA VAL A 164 -20.77 -5.86 -1.05
C VAL A 164 -20.45 -6.90 0.02
N PHE A 165 -19.19 -7.00 0.43
CA PHE A 165 -18.78 -7.91 1.49
C PHE A 165 -19.47 -7.58 2.83
N GLN A 166 -19.54 -6.29 3.19
CA GLN A 166 -20.24 -5.83 4.39
C GLN A 166 -21.74 -6.12 4.37
N VAL A 167 -22.40 -6.01 3.21
CA VAL A 167 -23.83 -6.34 3.07
C VAL A 167 -24.08 -7.83 3.24
N ILE A 168 -23.23 -8.67 2.65
CA ILE A 168 -23.30 -10.13 2.84
C ILE A 168 -23.16 -10.47 4.33
N PHE A 169 -22.22 -9.83 5.01
CA PHE A 169 -22.05 -10.00 6.44
C PHE A 169 -23.27 -9.49 7.24
N SER A 170 -23.83 -8.33 6.88
CA SER A 170 -24.95 -7.74 7.60
C SER A 170 -26.21 -8.62 7.52
N ILE A 171 -26.51 -9.14 6.33
CA ILE A 171 -27.64 -10.05 6.13
C ILE A 171 -27.43 -11.34 6.93
N SER A 172 -26.21 -11.88 6.93
CA SER A 172 -25.90 -13.15 7.60
C SER A 172 -25.96 -13.04 9.13
N PHE A 173 -25.66 -11.87 9.70
CA PHE A 173 -25.48 -11.71 11.15
C PHE A 173 -26.59 -10.91 11.84
N TYR A 174 -27.07 -9.86 11.20
CA TYR A 174 -28.09 -8.97 11.75
C TYR A 174 -29.48 -9.22 11.12
N GLY A 175 -29.56 -10.06 10.08
CA GLY A 175 -30.81 -10.39 9.40
C GLY A 175 -31.43 -9.24 8.60
N ASN A 176 -30.70 -8.11 8.46
CA ASN A 176 -31.15 -6.94 7.73
C ASN A 176 -30.12 -6.48 6.69
N LEU A 177 -30.65 -5.91 5.61
CA LEU A 177 -29.86 -5.31 4.54
C LEU A 177 -29.59 -3.84 4.91
N ASN A 178 -28.31 -3.48 5.00
CA ASN A 178 -27.88 -2.11 5.30
C ASN A 178 -26.87 -1.61 4.26
N LEU A 179 -27.35 -1.32 3.04
CA LEU A 179 -26.51 -0.84 1.94
C LEU A 179 -25.84 0.50 2.24
N ILE A 180 -26.59 1.43 2.83
CA ILE A 180 -26.09 2.78 3.13
C ILE A 180 -24.98 2.68 4.19
N GLY A 181 -25.21 1.95 5.27
CA GLY A 181 -24.20 1.74 6.31
C GLY A 181 -22.94 1.05 5.77
N ALA A 182 -23.09 0.04 4.91
CA ALA A 182 -21.97 -0.63 4.27
C ALA A 182 -21.12 0.32 3.41
N ILE A 183 -21.75 1.11 2.55
CA ILE A 183 -21.02 2.09 1.71
C ILE A 183 -20.34 3.14 2.57
N LEU A 184 -21.05 3.72 3.56
CA LEU A 184 -20.49 4.73 4.45
C LEU A 184 -19.29 4.17 5.25
N PHE A 185 -19.39 2.93 5.73
CA PHE A 185 -18.28 2.23 6.37
C PHE A 185 -17.09 2.11 5.43
N SER A 186 -17.27 1.54 4.23
CA SER A 186 -16.20 1.34 3.26
C SER A 186 -15.52 2.66 2.87
N VAL A 187 -16.30 3.73 2.65
CA VAL A 187 -15.75 5.06 2.34
C VAL A 187 -14.97 5.62 3.52
N LYS A 188 -15.52 5.60 4.74
CA LYS A 188 -14.87 6.12 5.95
C LYS A 188 -13.52 5.46 6.20
N TYR A 189 -13.48 4.13 6.21
CA TYR A 189 -12.26 3.37 6.50
C TYR A 189 -11.26 3.41 5.33
N GLY A 190 -11.75 3.47 4.08
CA GLY A 190 -10.91 3.71 2.93
C GLY A 190 -10.19 5.06 2.98
N LEU A 191 -10.91 6.13 3.32
CA LEU A 191 -10.32 7.47 3.45
C LEU A 191 -9.32 7.54 4.61
N PHE A 192 -9.61 6.92 5.76
CA PHE A 192 -8.65 6.82 6.85
C PHE A 192 -7.37 6.10 6.42
N ALA A 193 -7.48 5.02 5.65
CA ALA A 193 -6.32 4.29 5.14
C ALA A 193 -5.46 5.15 4.19
N LEU A 194 -6.09 5.98 3.34
CA LEU A 194 -5.38 6.94 2.50
C LEU A 194 -4.69 8.02 3.32
N ILE A 195 -5.31 8.53 4.38
CA ILE A 195 -4.69 9.52 5.27
C ILE A 195 -3.52 8.92 6.04
N ASP A 196 -3.56 7.63 6.38
CA ASP A 196 -2.44 6.95 7.05
C ASP A 196 -1.20 6.79 6.16
N LEU A 197 -1.31 6.96 4.84
CA LEU A 197 -0.14 7.11 3.97
C LEU A 197 0.69 8.36 4.33
N LEU A 198 0.04 9.45 4.76
CA LEU A 198 0.74 10.65 5.21
C LEU A 198 1.59 10.35 6.44
N GLY A 199 1.08 9.56 7.39
CA GLY A 199 1.87 9.12 8.54
C GLY A 199 3.05 8.23 8.15
N THR A 200 2.87 7.36 7.14
CA THR A 200 3.98 6.56 6.59
C THR A 200 5.05 7.47 5.96
N LEU A 201 4.63 8.50 5.24
CA LEU A 201 5.53 9.50 4.67
C LEU A 201 6.28 10.28 5.75
N THR A 202 5.62 10.66 6.85
CA THR A 202 6.26 11.28 8.02
C THR A 202 7.43 10.42 8.53
N TRP A 203 7.19 9.11 8.73
CA TRP A 203 8.25 8.18 9.14
C TRP A 203 9.38 8.09 8.11
N LEU A 204 9.08 8.07 6.81
CA LEU A 204 10.11 8.08 5.77
C LEU A 204 10.96 9.37 5.80
N ILE A 205 10.36 10.53 6.07
CA ILE A 205 11.07 11.81 6.22
C ILE A 205 11.97 11.77 7.45
N ILE A 206 11.49 11.22 8.58
CA ILE A 206 12.31 11.03 9.79
C ILE A 206 13.50 10.13 9.49
N ILE A 207 13.27 8.97 8.85
CA ILE A 207 14.35 8.04 8.47
C ILE A 207 15.35 8.73 7.54
N ARG A 208 14.88 9.52 6.57
CA ARG A 208 15.76 10.30 5.69
C ARG A 208 16.61 11.31 6.45
N ALA A 209 16.04 12.00 7.44
CA ALA A 209 16.78 12.92 8.29
C ALA A 209 17.86 12.18 9.09
N LEU A 210 17.54 11.02 9.67
CA LEU A 210 18.52 10.18 10.37
C LEU A 210 19.63 9.66 9.44
N ILE A 211 19.28 9.25 8.22
CA ILE A 211 20.25 8.86 7.17
C ILE A 211 21.22 10.01 6.89
N SER A 212 20.76 11.26 6.86
CA SER A 212 21.63 12.42 6.63
C SER A 212 22.67 12.62 7.74
N TRP A 213 22.38 12.22 8.97
CA TRP A 213 23.32 12.29 10.10
C TRP A 213 24.34 11.17 10.09
N VAL A 214 23.91 9.95 9.74
CA VAL A 214 24.79 8.78 9.72
C VAL A 214 25.61 8.68 8.42
N SER A 215 25.13 9.32 7.34
CA SER A 215 25.76 9.32 6.00
C SER A 215 26.10 7.91 5.48
N PRO A 216 25.13 6.98 5.39
CA PRO A 216 25.36 5.66 4.81
C PRO A 216 25.62 5.75 3.30
N ASP A 217 26.14 4.66 2.71
CA ASP A 217 26.44 4.56 1.28
C ASP A 217 25.27 5.03 0.39
N PRO A 218 25.44 6.11 -0.40
CA PRO A 218 24.41 6.62 -1.31
C PRO A 218 23.99 5.63 -2.41
N TYR A 219 24.83 4.64 -2.72
CA TYR A 219 24.53 3.60 -3.69
C TYR A 219 23.64 2.48 -3.11
N ASN A 220 23.34 2.50 -1.81
CA ASN A 220 22.43 1.55 -1.20
C ASN A 220 21.00 1.72 -1.77
N PRO A 221 20.39 0.67 -2.34
CA PRO A 221 19.06 0.74 -2.93
C PRO A 221 17.97 1.23 -1.97
N LEU A 222 18.08 0.91 -0.66
CA LEU A 222 17.13 1.38 0.35
C LEU A 222 17.25 2.88 0.58
N VAL A 223 18.47 3.42 0.60
CA VAL A 223 18.71 4.87 0.75
C VAL A 223 18.15 5.61 -0.46
N GLN A 224 18.43 5.13 -1.68
CA GLN A 224 17.89 5.73 -2.91
C GLN A 224 16.37 5.70 -2.94
N LEU A 225 15.76 4.59 -2.50
CA LEU A 225 14.30 4.48 -2.41
C LEU A 225 13.72 5.50 -1.43
N ILE A 226 14.26 5.61 -0.21
CA ILE A 226 13.78 6.57 0.80
C ILE A 226 13.90 8.01 0.29
N VAL A 227 15.02 8.36 -0.34
CA VAL A 227 15.22 9.68 -0.95
C VAL A 227 14.20 9.91 -2.06
N ALA A 228 14.04 8.97 -2.99
CA ALA A 228 13.11 9.09 -4.11
C ALA A 228 11.63 9.21 -3.65
N LEU A 229 11.24 8.50 -2.59
CA LEU A 229 9.89 8.55 -2.03
C LEU A 229 9.58 9.88 -1.33
N THR A 230 10.57 10.47 -0.68
CA THR A 230 10.39 11.69 0.12
C THR A 230 10.66 12.96 -0.68
N GLU A 231 11.42 12.90 -1.78
CA GLU A 231 11.80 14.07 -2.59
C GLU A 231 10.63 14.87 -3.16
N PRO A 232 9.54 14.26 -3.66
CA PRO A 232 8.39 15.02 -4.18
C PRO A 232 7.77 15.96 -3.13
N VAL A 233 7.89 15.60 -1.85
CA VAL A 233 7.38 16.40 -0.73
C VAL A 233 8.46 17.32 -0.19
N MET A 234 9.67 16.81 0.02
CA MET A 234 10.80 17.56 0.58
C MET A 234 11.32 18.66 -0.36
N GLY A 235 11.30 18.44 -1.68
CA GLY A 235 11.80 19.38 -2.69
C GLY A 235 11.11 20.75 -2.63
N PRO A 236 9.76 20.80 -2.65
CA PRO A 236 9.01 22.05 -2.43
C PRO A 236 9.35 22.74 -1.11
N PHE A 237 9.43 22.00 0.00
CA PHE A 237 9.75 22.60 1.31
C PHE A 237 11.15 23.23 1.33
N ARG A 238 12.15 22.58 0.75
CA ARG A 238 13.51 23.16 0.62
C ARG A 238 13.57 24.42 -0.25
N ARG A 239 12.66 24.56 -1.22
CA ARG A 239 12.59 25.78 -2.04
C ARG A 239 11.91 26.94 -1.32
N LEU A 240 10.97 26.64 -0.44
CA LEU A 240 10.22 27.64 0.33
C LEU A 240 10.98 28.11 1.57
N ILE A 241 11.78 27.24 2.19
CA ILE A 241 12.48 27.52 3.44
C ILE A 241 13.95 27.77 3.11
N PRO A 242 14.47 29.02 3.26
CA PRO A 242 15.89 29.25 3.11
C PRO A 242 16.65 28.44 4.17
N THR A 243 17.75 27.78 3.77
CA THR A 243 18.63 27.07 4.70
C THR A 243 19.17 28.04 5.74
N ILE A 244 18.74 27.86 7.00
CA ILE A 244 19.24 28.64 8.14
C ILE A 244 20.53 27.97 8.63
N GLY A 245 21.67 28.41 8.11
CA GLY A 245 22.99 27.85 8.47
C GLY A 245 23.25 26.48 7.82
N ILE A 246 23.85 25.55 8.59
CA ILE A 246 24.31 24.23 8.11
C ILE A 246 23.22 23.14 8.26
N ILE A 247 22.13 23.42 8.99
CA ILE A 247 21.10 22.43 9.33
C ILE A 247 19.87 22.62 8.43
N ASP A 248 19.48 21.57 7.71
CA ASP A 248 18.23 21.55 6.94
C ASP A 248 17.04 21.41 7.92
N ILE A 249 16.33 22.50 8.18
CA ILE A 249 15.12 22.52 9.02
C ILE A 249 13.87 22.08 8.24
N SER A 250 13.97 21.96 6.91
CA SER A 250 12.85 21.56 6.04
C SER A 250 12.14 20.27 6.48
N PRO A 251 12.83 19.20 6.96
CA PRO A 251 12.16 17.99 7.43
C PRO A 251 11.22 18.25 8.61
N ILE A 252 11.60 19.12 9.55
CA ILE A 252 10.80 19.42 10.74
C ILE A 252 9.51 20.12 10.34
N ILE A 253 9.61 21.13 9.47
CA ILE A 253 8.44 21.89 8.99
C ILE A 253 7.54 21.01 8.14
N ALA A 254 8.11 20.17 7.27
CA ALA A 254 7.36 19.21 6.48
C ALA A 254 6.57 18.24 7.38
N ILE A 255 7.22 17.65 8.38
CA ILE A 255 6.57 16.76 9.36
C ILE A 255 5.42 17.47 10.08
N PHE A 256 5.65 18.70 10.56
CA PHE A 256 4.63 19.47 11.26
C PHE A 256 3.39 19.69 10.39
N ILE A 257 3.56 20.13 9.15
CA ILE A 257 2.45 20.39 8.22
C ILE A 257 1.71 19.10 7.86
N ILE A 258 2.45 18.01 7.61
CA ILE A 258 1.87 16.70 7.28
C ILE A 258 1.05 16.17 8.45
N GLU A 259 1.58 16.20 9.68
CA GLU A 259 0.84 15.73 10.87
C GLU A 259 -0.35 16.62 11.20
N PHE A 260 -0.23 17.94 11.05
CA PHE A 260 -1.37 18.85 11.18
C PHE A 260 -2.48 18.47 10.20
N LEU A 261 -2.16 18.31 8.91
CA LEU A 261 -3.11 17.92 7.88
C LEU A 261 -3.73 16.55 8.19
N ARG A 262 -2.92 15.60 8.63
CA ARG A 262 -3.38 14.25 9.00
C ARG A 262 -4.40 14.28 10.12
N VAL A 263 -4.11 14.98 11.22
CA VAL A 263 -5.04 15.11 12.37
C VAL A 263 -6.31 15.86 11.95
N PHE A 264 -6.17 16.95 11.20
CA PHE A 264 -7.29 17.73 10.70
C PHE A 264 -8.23 16.88 9.82
N LEU A 265 -7.69 16.18 8.81
CA LEU A 265 -8.48 15.35 7.90
C LEU A 265 -9.13 14.17 8.64
N LYS A 266 -8.42 13.52 9.57
CA LYS A 266 -9.01 12.44 10.37
C LYS A 266 -10.18 12.93 11.21
N ARG A 267 -10.02 14.08 11.85
CA ARG A 267 -11.10 14.68 12.67
C ARG A 267 -12.27 15.10 11.79
N PHE A 268 -12.02 15.70 10.65
CA PHE A 268 -13.06 16.10 9.70
C PHE A 268 -13.87 14.90 9.21
N ILE A 269 -13.21 13.82 8.78
CA ILE A 269 -13.89 12.59 8.38
C ILE A 269 -14.63 11.95 9.55
N GLY A 270 -14.05 11.96 10.75
CA GLY A 270 -14.72 11.46 11.94
C GLY A 270 -16.00 12.21 12.30
N LEU A 271 -16.15 13.47 11.87
CA LEU A 271 -17.37 14.27 12.05
C LEU A 271 -18.39 14.05 10.94
N LEU A 272 -17.96 13.72 9.72
CA LEU A 272 -18.84 13.51 8.57
C LEU A 272 -19.58 12.16 8.59
N PHE A 273 -19.02 11.17 9.29
CA PHE A 273 -19.53 9.79 9.35
C PHE A 273 -19.78 9.34 10.79
#